data_AF-A0A6G5AGB5-F1
#
_entry.id   AF-A0A6G5AGB5-F1
#
_cell.length_a   1.000
_cell.length_b   1.000
_cell.length_c   1.000
_cell.angle_alpha   90.00
_cell.angle_beta   90.00
_cell.angle_gamma   90.00
#
_symmetry.space_group_name_H-M   'P 1'
#
loop_
_entity.id
_entity.type
_entity.pdbx_description
1 polymer ?
#
loop_
_entity_poly.entity_id
_entity_poly.type
_entity_poly.pdbx_seq_one_letter_code
_entity_poly.pdbx_strand_id
1 'polypeptide(L)'
;DSMAALRAFAKRTVSNKRPHTARQEHNASSSDLVSSSPWTNQRFPPNLNEAAHGVARDLFNHASPGMRSTGEGDNREIITTYNELTKHSYLSRRIFHPPHKNLTRPQALTLRLLQMRMYPTLKMLHIMYPDLYPSNLCPHCGEIASLEHMLWQCTKFAHLSNITSARWEAAIRSSSLADQLWAVHQAREAAEELGISVPTWELPATQ
;
A
#
# COMPACT_ATOMS: atom_id res chain seq x y z
N ASP A 1 12.85 21.17 -0.45
CA ASP A 1 12.04 22.01 0.47
C ASP A 1 10.61 21.51 0.64
N SER A 2 10.34 20.72 1.68
CA SER A 2 8.99 20.20 1.96
C SER A 2 8.27 21.11 2.95
N MET A 3 7.51 22.08 2.43
CA MET A 3 6.67 22.97 3.24
C MET A 3 5.71 22.22 4.18
N ALA A 4 5.36 20.98 3.85
CA ALA A 4 4.56 20.11 4.71
C ALA A 4 5.29 19.69 6.00
N ALA A 5 6.59 19.38 5.93
CA ALA A 5 7.40 18.99 7.09
C ALA A 5 7.66 20.19 8.01
N LEU A 6 7.94 21.36 7.44
CA LEU A 6 8.09 22.61 8.20
C LEU A 6 6.77 23.00 8.90
N ARG A 7 5.62 22.82 8.24
CA ARG A 7 4.31 23.04 8.86
C ARG A 7 4.01 22.04 9.98
N ALA A 8 4.43 20.78 9.85
CA ALA A 8 4.26 19.76 10.90
C ALA A 8 5.18 20.00 12.12
N PHE A 9 6.41 20.47 11.89
CA PHE A 9 7.34 20.88 12.93
C PHE A 9 6.84 22.14 13.66
N ALA A 10 6.40 23.16 12.91
CA ALA A 10 5.83 24.39 13.46
C ALA A 10 4.55 24.13 14.28
N LYS A 11 3.77 23.10 13.91
CA LYS A 11 2.59 22.66 14.65
C LYS A 11 2.89 21.75 15.86
N ARG A 12 4.17 21.46 16.17
CA ARG A 12 4.62 20.54 17.25
C ARG A 12 3.97 19.16 17.22
N THR A 13 3.46 18.71 16.08
CA THR A 13 2.80 17.40 15.92
C THR A 13 3.77 16.24 15.77
N VAL A 14 5.09 16.52 15.74
CA VAL A 14 6.16 15.51 15.72
C VAL A 14 6.73 15.40 17.14
N SER A 15 6.57 14.23 17.76
CA SER A 15 7.10 13.94 19.09
C SER A 15 8.63 14.03 19.10
N ASN A 16 9.22 14.54 20.19
CA ASN A 16 10.67 14.64 20.43
C ASN A 16 11.39 13.28 20.52
N LYS A 17 10.68 12.17 20.33
CA LYS A 17 11.26 10.82 20.29
C LYS A 17 11.79 10.56 18.89
N ARG A 18 13.12 10.55 18.79
CA ARG A 18 13.89 10.25 17.57
C ARG A 18 13.33 9.01 16.87
N PRO A 19 13.01 9.05 15.57
CA PRO A 19 12.80 7.84 14.79
C PRO A 19 14.11 7.04 14.73
N HIS A 20 14.01 5.71 14.90
CA HIS A 20 15.12 4.75 14.94
C HIS A 20 15.97 4.65 13.65
N THR A 21 15.75 5.51 12.66
CA THR A 21 16.49 5.54 11.40
C THR A 21 17.73 6.45 11.42
N ALA A 22 18.01 7.14 12.53
CA ALA A 22 19.27 7.86 12.72
C ALA A 22 20.24 7.02 13.55
N ARG A 23 20.86 6.02 12.93
CA ARG A 23 22.04 5.35 13.49
C ARG A 23 23.25 5.69 12.61
N GLN A 24 23.95 6.77 12.95
CA GLN A 24 25.36 6.88 12.64
C GLN A 24 26.08 7.62 13.77
N GLU A 25 26.92 6.83 14.43
CA GLU A 25 28.19 7.12 15.09
C GLU A 25 28.29 8.34 16.01
N HIS A 26 28.38 8.00 17.30
CA HIS A 26 28.99 8.82 18.32
C HIS A 26 30.47 9.04 17.99
N ASN A 27 30.84 10.29 17.76
CA ASN A 27 32.03 10.89 18.35
C ASN A 27 31.77 12.39 18.52
N ALA A 28 30.97 12.69 19.54
CA ALA A 28 30.87 14.05 20.06
C ALA A 28 31.98 14.21 21.10
N SER A 29 33.07 14.87 20.72
CA SER A 29 33.86 15.62 21.70
C SER A 29 33.24 17.00 21.86
N SER A 30 33.05 17.31 23.14
CA SER A 30 32.47 18.49 23.77
C SER A 30 33.03 19.82 23.28
N SER A 31 32.28 20.90 23.58
CA SER A 31 32.50 22.34 23.37
C SER A 31 32.49 22.78 21.89
N ASP A 32 31.60 23.67 21.44
CA ASP A 32 31.69 25.08 21.80
C ASP A 32 30.37 25.87 21.68
N LEU A 33 30.35 26.92 22.49
CA LEU A 33 29.30 27.91 22.70
C LEU A 33 28.90 28.66 21.42
N VAL A 34 27.60 28.94 21.32
CA VAL A 34 27.01 29.86 20.34
C VAL A 34 27.60 31.26 20.56
N SER A 35 28.45 31.69 19.63
CA SER A 35 28.88 33.08 19.46
C SER A 35 28.31 33.61 18.15
N SER A 36 27.28 34.45 18.25
CA SER A 36 26.86 35.31 17.15
C SER A 36 27.79 36.52 17.08
N SER A 37 28.53 36.67 15.98
CA SER A 37 29.12 37.96 15.60
C SER A 37 29.27 38.09 14.08
N PRO A 38 29.26 39.34 13.58
CA PRO A 38 28.71 39.66 12.26
C PRO A 38 29.83 39.77 11.21
N TRP A 39 29.47 39.47 9.95
CA TRP A 39 30.29 39.64 8.75
C TRP A 39 31.53 38.74 8.63
N THR A 40 31.30 37.48 8.23
CA THR A 40 32.25 36.75 7.38
C THR A 40 31.50 36.16 6.20
N ASN A 41 32.04 36.36 4.99
CA ASN A 41 31.57 35.81 3.72
C ASN A 41 31.70 34.27 3.71
N GLN A 42 30.92 33.57 4.52
CA GLN A 42 30.79 32.13 4.44
C GLN A 42 29.64 31.82 3.50
N ARG A 43 29.97 31.33 2.30
CA ARG A 43 29.02 30.68 1.40
C ARG A 43 28.16 29.76 2.27
N PHE A 44 26.85 30.04 2.31
CA PHE A 44 25.88 29.21 3.00
C PHE A 44 26.19 27.74 2.71
N PRO A 45 26.13 26.83 3.70
CA PRO A 45 26.33 25.42 3.44
C PRO A 45 25.43 25.01 2.27
N PRO A 46 25.96 24.26 1.28
CA PRO A 46 25.21 23.93 0.07
C PRO A 46 23.86 23.36 0.49
N ASN A 47 22.79 23.84 -0.15
CA ASN A 47 21.44 23.40 0.16
C ASN A 47 21.42 21.87 0.11
N LEU A 48 21.26 21.22 1.27
CA LEU A 48 21.28 19.76 1.36
C LEU A 48 20.16 19.14 0.52
N ASN A 49 19.07 19.88 0.29
CA ASN A 49 18.00 19.45 -0.60
C ASN A 49 18.43 19.49 -2.07
N GLU A 50 19.27 20.44 -2.48
CA GLU A 50 19.82 20.53 -3.83
C GLU A 50 20.89 19.46 -4.07
N ALA A 51 21.75 19.19 -3.07
CA ALA A 51 22.70 18.09 -3.11
C ALA A 51 21.98 16.72 -3.20
N ALA A 52 20.96 16.51 -2.36
CA ALA A 52 20.12 15.30 -2.44
C ALA A 52 19.36 15.22 -3.78
N HIS A 53 18.93 16.36 -4.34
CA HIS A 53 18.31 16.43 -5.65
C HIS A 53 19.29 15.99 -6.76
N GLY A 54 20.54 16.47 -6.73
CA GLY A 54 21.60 16.06 -7.64
C GLY A 54 21.88 14.55 -7.59
N VAL A 55 22.12 14.00 -6.40
CA VAL A 55 22.38 12.56 -6.21
C VAL A 55 21.24 11.69 -6.71
N ALA A 56 19.98 12.08 -6.44
CA ALA A 56 18.81 11.33 -6.91
C ALA A 56 18.68 11.34 -8.44
N ARG A 57 19.08 12.43 -9.11
CA ARG A 57 19.10 12.54 -10.58
C ARG A 57 20.18 11.67 -11.20
N ASP A 58 21.38 11.69 -10.63
CA ASP A 58 22.49 10.87 -11.11
C ASP A 58 22.12 9.38 -11.09
N LEU A 59 21.53 8.90 -9.99
CA LEU A 59 21.03 7.52 -9.89
C LEU A 59 20.01 7.16 -10.99
N PHE A 60 19.14 8.09 -11.39
CA PHE A 60 18.13 7.84 -12.42
C PHE A 60 18.72 7.82 -13.83
N ASN A 61 19.68 8.73 -14.12
CA ASN A 61 20.36 8.79 -15.40
C ASN A 61 21.23 7.55 -15.68
N HIS A 62 21.76 6.91 -14.63
CA HIS A 62 22.58 5.71 -14.76
C HIS A 62 21.80 4.40 -14.87
N ALA A 63 20.50 4.38 -14.55
CA ALA A 63 19.68 3.16 -14.61
C ALA A 63 19.28 2.75 -16.05
N SER A 64 19.64 3.51 -17.08
CA SER A 64 19.36 3.17 -18.48
C SER A 64 20.61 3.29 -19.37
N PRO A 65 21.63 2.42 -19.19
CA PRO A 65 22.78 2.39 -20.09
C PRO A 65 22.35 1.79 -21.43
N GLY A 66 21.89 2.63 -22.36
CA GLY A 66 21.54 2.20 -23.72
C GLY A 66 20.71 3.18 -24.55
N MET A 67 19.97 4.11 -23.94
CA MET A 67 19.11 5.03 -24.68
C MET A 67 19.87 6.30 -25.08
N ARG A 68 20.79 6.18 -26.04
CA ARG A 68 21.23 7.36 -26.81
C ARG A 68 19.99 7.86 -27.54
N SER A 69 19.60 9.12 -27.30
CA SER A 69 18.54 9.78 -28.08
C SER A 69 18.96 9.86 -29.54
N THR A 70 18.59 8.85 -30.34
CA THR A 70 18.33 9.05 -31.75
C THR A 70 17.06 9.88 -31.87
N GLY A 71 17.11 10.90 -32.73
CA GLY A 71 16.09 11.92 -32.86
C GLY A 71 14.69 11.40 -33.17
N GLU A 72 13.76 12.35 -33.07
CA GLU A 72 12.31 12.22 -33.28
C GLU A 72 11.51 11.64 -32.11
N GLY A 73 10.99 12.56 -31.28
CA GLY A 73 9.57 12.55 -30.97
C GLY A 73 9.05 11.56 -29.92
N ASP A 74 9.89 10.90 -29.12
CA ASP A 74 9.38 10.20 -27.92
C ASP A 74 9.37 11.17 -26.74
N ASN A 75 8.27 11.93 -26.60
CA ASN A 75 7.91 12.67 -25.39
C ASN A 75 7.65 11.69 -24.23
N ARG A 76 8.64 10.88 -23.86
CA ARG A 76 8.65 10.26 -22.53
C ARG A 76 8.81 11.40 -21.58
N GLU A 77 7.72 11.83 -20.96
CA GLU A 77 7.67 12.88 -19.95
C GLU A 77 8.87 12.73 -19.02
N ILE A 78 9.91 13.54 -19.26
CA ILE A 78 11.15 13.45 -18.49
C ILE A 78 10.75 13.89 -17.09
N ILE A 79 10.80 12.96 -16.15
CA ILE A 79 10.54 13.20 -14.73
C ILE A 79 11.62 14.17 -14.25
N THR A 80 11.31 15.47 -14.18
CA THR A 80 12.31 16.51 -13.93
C THR A 80 12.35 16.94 -12.48
N THR A 81 11.22 16.86 -11.76
CA THR A 81 11.13 17.34 -10.37
C THR A 81 11.36 16.22 -9.36
N TYR A 82 11.90 16.57 -8.18
CA TYR A 82 12.08 15.63 -7.06
C TYR A 82 10.75 14.94 -6.66
N ASN A 83 9.65 15.69 -6.71
CA ASN A 83 8.31 15.19 -6.41
C ASN A 83 7.87 14.12 -7.41
N GLU A 84 8.10 14.35 -8.71
CA GLU A 84 7.79 13.36 -9.74
C GLU A 84 8.65 12.11 -9.59
N LEU A 85 9.94 12.24 -9.29
CA LEU A 85 10.84 11.10 -9.12
C LEU A 85 10.45 10.22 -7.93
N THR A 86 10.15 10.86 -6.80
CA THR A 86 9.69 10.16 -5.59
C THR A 86 8.31 9.54 -5.80
N LYS A 87 7.38 10.23 -6.47
CA LYS A 87 6.06 9.68 -6.84
C LYS A 87 6.18 8.50 -7.80
N HIS A 88 6.98 8.60 -8.85
CA HIS A 88 7.23 7.51 -9.79
C HIS A 88 7.77 6.28 -9.05
N SER A 89 8.79 6.47 -8.22
CA SER A 89 9.39 5.39 -7.41
C SER A 89 8.41 4.82 -6.39
N TYR A 90 7.54 5.64 -5.82
CA TYR A 90 6.51 5.19 -4.88
C TYR A 90 5.41 4.38 -5.58
N LEU A 91 4.91 4.88 -6.72
CA LEU A 91 3.85 4.25 -7.50
C LEU A 91 4.34 2.96 -8.18
N SER A 92 5.58 2.91 -8.67
CA SER A 92 6.16 1.72 -9.28
C SER A 92 6.35 0.55 -8.30
N ARG A 93 6.52 0.86 -7.00
CA ARG A 93 6.60 -0.16 -5.92
C ARG A 93 5.23 -0.65 -5.44
N ARG A 94 4.13 -0.15 -6.00
CA ARG A 94 2.78 -0.52 -5.57
C ARG A 94 2.44 -1.92 -6.09
N ILE A 95 2.33 -2.89 -5.18
CA ILE A 95 1.91 -4.26 -5.49
C ILE A 95 0.37 -4.36 -5.65
N PHE A 96 -0.37 -3.61 -4.82
CA PHE A 96 -1.83 -3.61 -4.81
C PHE A 96 -2.39 -2.30 -5.34
N HIS A 97 -3.05 -2.37 -6.48
CA HIS A 97 -3.65 -1.21 -7.13
C HIS A 97 -4.84 -0.65 -6.33
N PRO A 98 -5.11 0.66 -6.43
CA PRO A 98 -6.30 1.23 -5.81
C PRO A 98 -7.57 0.66 -6.45
N PRO A 99 -8.71 0.71 -5.75
CA PRO A 99 -10.00 0.38 -6.32
C PRO A 99 -10.26 1.19 -7.59
N HIS A 100 -10.78 0.53 -8.63
CA HIS A 100 -11.17 1.16 -9.86
C HIS A 100 -12.31 2.17 -9.59
N LYS A 101 -12.30 3.29 -10.31
CA LYS A 101 -13.25 4.41 -10.14
C LYS A 101 -14.73 4.02 -10.29
N ASN A 102 -15.01 2.93 -11.00
CA ASN A 102 -16.37 2.44 -11.24
C ASN A 102 -16.83 1.39 -10.20
N LEU A 103 -16.00 1.02 -9.23
CA LEU A 103 -16.43 0.17 -8.12
C LEU A 103 -17.31 0.96 -7.17
N THR A 104 -18.39 0.33 -6.70
CA THR A 104 -19.19 0.94 -5.63
C THR A 104 -18.36 1.02 -4.34
N ARG A 105 -18.75 1.92 -3.44
CA ARG A 105 -18.06 2.09 -2.15
C ARG A 105 -17.89 0.77 -1.38
N PRO A 106 -18.91 -0.10 -1.21
CA PRO A 106 -18.70 -1.38 -0.53
C PRO A 106 -17.79 -2.32 -1.31
N GLN A 107 -17.88 -2.38 -2.64
CA GLN A 107 -16.96 -3.22 -3.44
C GLN A 107 -15.51 -2.77 -3.28
N ALA A 108 -15.26 -1.45 -3.28
CA ALA A 108 -13.94 -0.89 -3.04
C ALA A 108 -13.40 -1.21 -1.64
N LEU A 109 -14.26 -1.20 -0.62
CA LEU A 109 -13.91 -1.62 0.74
C LEU A 109 -13.60 -3.11 0.80
N THR A 110 -14.43 -3.97 0.20
CA THR A 110 -14.18 -5.41 0.10
C THR A 110 -12.84 -5.68 -0.56
N LEU A 111 -12.55 -5.04 -1.70
CA LEU A 111 -11.26 -5.19 -2.37
C LEU A 111 -10.09 -4.80 -1.45
N ARG A 112 -10.21 -3.72 -0.68
CA ARG A 112 -9.17 -3.33 0.29
C ARG A 112 -8.99 -4.35 1.40
N LEU A 113 -10.07 -4.91 1.93
CA LEU A 113 -9.99 -5.98 2.94
C LEU A 113 -9.30 -7.22 2.36
N LEU A 114 -9.59 -7.59 1.11
CA LEU A 114 -8.93 -8.71 0.43
C LEU A 114 -7.44 -8.44 0.21
N GLN A 115 -7.07 -7.26 -0.28
CA GLN A 115 -5.67 -6.85 -0.46
C GLN A 115 -4.87 -6.88 0.84
N MET A 116 -5.51 -6.54 1.96
CA MET A 116 -4.89 -6.55 3.30
C MET A 116 -4.99 -7.91 4.02
N ARG A 117 -5.63 -8.91 3.41
CA ARG A 117 -5.96 -10.20 4.05
C ARG A 117 -6.74 -10.06 5.37
N MET A 118 -7.59 -9.05 5.45
CA MET A 118 -8.45 -8.72 6.58
C MET A 118 -9.93 -8.99 6.29
N TYR A 119 -10.21 -9.74 5.22
CA TYR A 119 -11.59 -10.11 4.89
C TYR A 119 -12.14 -11.08 5.94
N PRO A 120 -13.40 -10.93 6.39
CA PRO A 120 -13.99 -11.79 7.41
C PRO A 120 -13.98 -13.26 7.00
N THR A 121 -13.52 -14.12 7.90
CA THR A 121 -13.48 -15.58 7.75
C THR A 121 -13.95 -16.22 9.05
N LEU A 122 -14.50 -17.44 9.02
CA LEU A 122 -14.92 -18.15 10.24
C LEU A 122 -13.76 -18.29 11.24
N LYS A 123 -12.54 -18.56 10.74
CA LYS A 123 -11.34 -18.58 11.57
C LYS A 123 -11.13 -17.27 12.32
N MET A 124 -11.25 -16.14 11.63
CA MET A 124 -11.08 -14.82 12.25
C MET A 124 -12.23 -14.49 13.21
N LEU A 125 -13.47 -14.80 12.82
CA LEU A 125 -14.66 -14.50 13.61
C LEU A 125 -14.74 -15.32 14.89
N HIS A 126 -14.35 -16.60 14.86
CA HIS A 126 -14.26 -17.44 16.05
C HIS A 126 -13.25 -16.88 17.08
N ILE A 127 -12.13 -16.32 16.61
CA ILE A 127 -11.12 -15.71 17.50
C ILE A 127 -11.66 -14.41 18.11
N MET A 128 -12.37 -13.59 17.33
CA MET A 128 -12.85 -12.28 17.76
C MET A 128 -14.14 -12.37 18.62
N TYR A 129 -15.03 -13.29 18.28
CA TYR A 129 -16.36 -13.44 18.85
C TYR A 129 -16.71 -14.92 19.06
N PRO A 130 -16.02 -15.63 19.97
CA PRO A 130 -16.21 -17.06 20.18
C PRO A 130 -17.63 -17.43 20.62
N ASP A 131 -18.33 -16.53 21.32
CA ASP A 131 -19.72 -16.75 21.77
C ASP A 131 -20.72 -16.77 20.61
N LEU A 132 -20.49 -15.96 19.58
CA LEU A 132 -21.35 -15.87 18.38
C LEU A 132 -20.95 -16.88 17.31
N TYR A 133 -19.66 -17.19 17.23
CA TYR A 133 -19.07 -18.12 16.27
C TYR A 133 -18.34 -19.23 17.03
N PRO A 134 -19.03 -20.29 17.49
CA PRO A 134 -18.44 -21.31 18.36
C PRO A 134 -17.44 -22.23 17.64
N SER A 135 -17.46 -22.25 16.30
CA SER A 135 -16.58 -23.08 15.48
C SER A 135 -15.86 -22.23 14.43
N ASN A 136 -14.59 -22.56 14.20
CA ASN A 136 -13.77 -22.06 13.10
C ASN A 136 -13.76 -22.98 11.87
N LEU A 137 -14.53 -24.08 11.92
CA LEU A 137 -14.56 -25.11 10.89
C LEU A 137 -15.61 -24.81 9.84
N CYS A 138 -15.29 -25.15 8.59
CA CYS A 138 -16.21 -25.09 7.48
C CYS A 138 -17.34 -26.11 7.68
N PRO A 139 -18.63 -25.72 7.61
CA PRO A 139 -19.77 -26.61 7.77
C PRO A 139 -19.86 -27.68 6.67
N HIS A 140 -19.22 -27.47 5.52
CA HIS A 140 -19.32 -28.40 4.39
C HIS A 140 -18.27 -29.52 4.41
N CYS A 141 -17.06 -29.25 4.90
CA CYS A 141 -15.95 -30.21 4.86
C CYS A 141 -15.23 -30.41 6.20
N GLY A 142 -15.54 -29.63 7.23
CA GLY A 142 -14.96 -29.76 8.57
C GLY A 142 -13.54 -29.22 8.74
N GLU A 143 -12.95 -28.62 7.70
CA GLU A 143 -11.61 -28.01 7.75
C GLU A 143 -11.65 -26.57 8.23
N ILE A 144 -10.50 -26.01 8.65
CA ILE A 144 -10.43 -24.61 9.11
C ILE A 144 -10.82 -23.66 7.98
N ALA A 145 -11.87 -22.88 8.19
CA ALA A 145 -12.38 -21.91 7.23
C ALA A 145 -11.53 -20.63 7.19
N SER A 146 -10.36 -20.74 6.56
CA SER A 146 -9.48 -19.63 6.16
C SER A 146 -9.93 -18.99 4.85
N LEU A 147 -9.42 -17.81 4.49
CA LEU A 147 -9.79 -17.16 3.22
C LEU A 147 -9.49 -18.03 2.00
N GLU A 148 -8.32 -18.70 2.00
CA GLU A 148 -7.93 -19.61 0.91
C GLU A 148 -8.84 -20.84 0.87
N HIS A 149 -9.24 -21.33 2.04
CA HIS A 149 -10.21 -22.42 2.16
C HIS A 149 -11.55 -22.05 1.55
N MET A 150 -12.08 -20.89 1.92
CA MET A 150 -13.35 -20.38 1.41
C MET A 150 -13.36 -20.25 -0.11
N LEU A 151 -12.23 -19.88 -0.70
CA LEU A 151 -12.17 -19.53 -2.12
C LEU A 151 -11.83 -20.70 -3.04
N TRP A 152 -10.85 -21.54 -2.69
CA TRP A 152 -10.39 -22.61 -3.60
C TRP A 152 -9.86 -23.89 -2.96
N GLN A 153 -9.61 -23.94 -1.64
CA GLN A 153 -9.14 -25.18 -0.99
C GLN A 153 -10.29 -26.04 -0.43
N CYS A 154 -11.52 -25.54 -0.37
CA CYS A 154 -12.65 -26.34 0.10
C CYS A 154 -12.97 -27.48 -0.87
N THR A 155 -12.87 -28.73 -0.42
CA THR A 155 -13.12 -29.93 -1.24
C THR A 155 -14.53 -29.99 -1.85
N LYS A 156 -15.50 -29.36 -1.17
CA LYS A 156 -16.89 -29.30 -1.61
C LYS A 156 -17.15 -28.29 -2.72
N PHE A 157 -16.29 -27.29 -2.89
CA PHE A 157 -16.45 -26.26 -3.92
C PHE A 157 -15.30 -26.24 -4.94
N ALA A 158 -14.19 -26.92 -4.65
CA ALA A 158 -12.99 -26.98 -5.48
C ALA A 158 -13.26 -27.45 -6.93
N HIS A 159 -14.32 -28.23 -7.16
CA HIS A 159 -14.70 -28.71 -8.49
C HIS A 159 -15.56 -27.74 -9.30
N LEU A 160 -16.17 -26.73 -8.65
CA LEU A 160 -17.03 -25.72 -9.29
C LEU A 160 -16.28 -24.41 -9.52
N SER A 161 -15.27 -24.12 -8.71
CA SER A 161 -14.53 -22.87 -8.74
C SER A 161 -13.35 -22.92 -9.71
N ASN A 162 -13.41 -22.20 -10.83
CA ASN A 162 -12.23 -21.88 -11.68
C ASN A 162 -11.30 -20.84 -11.00
N ILE A 163 -11.22 -20.89 -9.68
CA ILE A 163 -10.44 -20.01 -8.83
C ILE A 163 -9.17 -20.77 -8.48
N THR A 164 -8.08 -20.44 -9.16
CA THR A 164 -6.75 -20.91 -8.77
C THR A 164 -6.07 -19.84 -7.92
N SER A 165 -5.15 -20.24 -7.03
CA SER A 165 -4.34 -19.29 -6.25
C SER A 165 -3.67 -18.24 -7.15
N ALA A 166 -3.09 -18.67 -8.28
CA ALA A 166 -2.46 -17.77 -9.24
C ALA A 166 -3.45 -16.75 -9.85
N ARG A 167 -4.64 -17.19 -10.28
CA ARG A 167 -5.67 -16.29 -10.82
C ARG A 167 -6.14 -15.30 -9.76
N TRP A 168 -6.32 -15.76 -8.53
CA TRP A 168 -6.73 -14.94 -7.41
C TRP A 168 -5.71 -13.84 -7.10
N GLU A 169 -4.43 -14.20 -6.98
CA GLU A 169 -3.36 -13.23 -6.73
C GLU A 169 -3.23 -12.22 -7.87
N ALA A 170 -3.37 -12.66 -9.12
CA ALA A 170 -3.38 -11.78 -10.28
C ALA A 170 -4.56 -10.79 -10.21
N ALA A 171 -5.76 -11.27 -9.87
CA ALA A 171 -6.96 -10.43 -9.81
C ALA A 171 -6.89 -9.36 -8.70
N ILE A 172 -6.42 -9.71 -7.49
CA ILE A 172 -6.25 -8.76 -6.38
C ILE A 172 -5.21 -7.68 -6.69
N ARG A 173 -4.18 -8.03 -7.47
CA ARG A 173 -3.12 -7.11 -7.90
C ARG A 173 -3.49 -6.33 -9.15
N SER A 174 -4.55 -6.68 -9.86
CA SER A 174 -4.94 -6.02 -11.11
C SER A 174 -5.52 -4.62 -10.89
N SER A 175 -5.30 -3.74 -11.86
CA SER A 175 -5.95 -2.43 -11.96
C SER A 175 -7.25 -2.47 -12.78
N SER A 176 -7.53 -3.59 -13.45
CA SER A 176 -8.71 -3.78 -14.30
C SER A 176 -9.99 -3.85 -13.47
N LEU A 177 -11.04 -3.17 -13.93
CA LEU A 177 -12.36 -3.24 -13.30
C LEU A 177 -12.90 -4.67 -13.28
N ALA A 178 -12.74 -5.43 -14.38
CA ALA A 178 -13.27 -6.77 -14.51
C ALA A 178 -12.64 -7.73 -13.47
N ASP A 179 -11.32 -7.67 -13.31
CA ASP A 179 -10.59 -8.52 -12.36
C ASP A 179 -10.93 -8.16 -10.91
N GLN A 180 -11.03 -6.87 -10.60
CA GLN A 180 -11.37 -6.41 -9.26
C GLN A 180 -12.80 -6.79 -8.89
N LEU A 181 -13.76 -6.63 -9.82
CA LEU A 181 -15.14 -7.09 -9.62
C LEU A 181 -15.21 -8.59 -9.43
N TRP A 182 -14.49 -9.36 -10.26
CA TRP A 182 -14.44 -10.81 -10.14
C TRP A 182 -13.93 -11.25 -8.76
N ALA A 183 -12.82 -10.66 -8.28
CA ALA A 183 -12.29 -10.99 -6.95
C ALA A 183 -13.27 -10.65 -5.82
N VAL A 184 -13.93 -9.50 -5.90
CA VAL A 184 -14.95 -9.08 -4.92
C VAL A 184 -16.16 -10.01 -4.94
N HIS A 185 -16.62 -10.40 -6.12
CA HIS A 185 -17.75 -11.31 -6.29
C HIS A 185 -17.46 -12.68 -5.68
N GLN A 186 -16.34 -13.29 -6.05
CA GLN A 186 -15.96 -14.60 -5.52
C GLN A 186 -15.79 -14.59 -3.99
N ALA A 187 -15.20 -13.54 -3.40
CA ALA A 187 -15.11 -13.43 -1.95
C ALA A 187 -16.47 -13.29 -1.26
N ARG A 188 -17.42 -12.62 -1.91
CA ARG A 188 -18.76 -12.44 -1.37
C ARG A 188 -19.52 -13.76 -1.41
N GLU A 189 -19.59 -14.40 -2.57
CA GLU A 189 -20.26 -15.71 -2.71
C GLU A 189 -19.70 -16.73 -1.73
N ALA A 190 -18.37 -16.83 -1.62
CA ALA A 190 -17.71 -17.76 -0.70
C ALA A 190 -18.05 -17.50 0.78
N ALA A 191 -18.31 -16.25 1.15
CA ALA A 191 -18.71 -15.89 2.51
C ALA A 191 -20.20 -16.12 2.76
N GLU A 192 -21.05 -15.83 1.77
CA GLU A 192 -22.49 -16.09 1.83
C GLU A 192 -22.79 -17.59 1.96
N GLU A 193 -22.09 -18.44 1.20
CA GLU A 193 -22.17 -19.91 1.31
C GLU A 193 -21.87 -20.42 2.73
N LEU A 194 -20.99 -19.72 3.46
CA LEU A 194 -20.63 -20.05 4.82
C LEU A 194 -21.49 -19.36 5.88
N GLY A 195 -22.54 -18.65 5.47
CA GLY A 195 -23.41 -17.90 6.38
C GLY A 195 -22.71 -16.74 7.08
N ILE A 196 -21.57 -16.28 6.56
CA ILE A 196 -20.88 -15.10 7.08
C ILE A 196 -21.57 -13.88 6.49
N SER A 197 -22.15 -13.04 7.35
CA SER A 197 -22.60 -11.72 6.94
C SER A 197 -21.38 -10.90 6.50
N VAL A 198 -21.12 -10.87 5.20
CA VAL A 198 -20.20 -9.92 4.61
C VAL A 198 -20.78 -8.54 4.90
N PRO A 199 -19.98 -7.56 5.33
CA PRO A 199 -20.49 -6.22 5.48
C PRO A 199 -20.83 -5.65 4.10
N THR A 200 -22.04 -5.94 3.64
CA THR A 200 -22.78 -5.17 2.64
C THR A 200 -23.13 -3.86 3.33
N TRP A 201 -22.19 -2.91 3.33
CA TRP A 201 -22.45 -1.54 3.81
C TRP A 201 -23.43 -0.76 2.92
N GLU A 202 -24.14 -1.46 2.03
CA GLU A 202 -25.39 -0.99 1.45
C GLU A 202 -26.50 -1.46 2.38
N LEU A 203 -27.01 -0.54 3.20
CA LEU A 203 -28.32 -0.76 3.83
C LEU A 203 -29.29 -1.11 2.69
N PRO A 204 -30.08 -2.19 2.79
CA PRO A 204 -31.16 -2.40 1.83
C PRO A 204 -31.97 -1.11 1.78
N ALA A 205 -32.22 -0.59 0.58
CA ALA A 205 -33.11 0.54 0.41
C ALA A 205 -34.41 0.16 1.13
N THR A 206 -34.66 0.80 2.26
CA THR A 206 -35.86 0.60 3.05
C THR A 206 -37.04 0.86 2.12
N GLN A 207 -37.77 -0.20 1.77
CA GLN A 207 -39.08 -0.12 1.15
C GLN A 207 -40.13 0.09 2.23
#